data_AF-A0A7V2LDW8-F1
#
_entry.id   AF-A0A7V2LDW8-F1
#
_cell.length_a   1.000
_cell.length_b   1.000
_cell.length_c   1.000
_cell.angle_alpha   90.00
_cell.angle_beta   90.00
_cell.angle_gamma   90.00
#
_symmetry.space_group_name_H-M   'P 1'
#
loop_
_entity.id
_entity.type
_entity.pdbx_description
1 polymer ?
#
loop_
_entity_poly.entity_id
_entity_poly.type
_entity_poly.pdbx_seq_one_letter_code
_entity_poly.pdbx_strand_id
1 'polypeptide(L)'
;MGQPLEQEGNPPAVADSQPAASRVGFWSTKQLKYIVLLLVGALAIILVGVLVQKPSNPLEYARTIGYGGVFLMGVIGSAAPIWPLPGSWAAGLAAAFGLNPFLVGLAAGLGEPIGELSGYTAGYGGQIAINRWKRYAQIENWMRRHGGLTIFIVSAIPNFFIKLATIAAGALRYPLWKFFIFCWAGKTIKSLGFAFVGLLASEWLIGMFEGTL
;
A
#
# COMPACT_ATOMS: atom_id res chain seq x y z
N MET A 1 59.79 30.38 48.11
CA MET A 1 60.00 29.42 47.00
C MET A 1 58.80 28.48 46.98
N GLY A 2 57.92 28.66 46.00
CA GLY A 2 56.61 28.01 45.94
C GLY A 2 56.71 26.51 45.63
N GLN A 3 55.88 25.72 46.30
CA GLN A 3 55.60 24.34 45.94
C GLN A 3 54.79 24.32 44.63
N PRO A 4 55.06 23.41 43.69
CA PRO A 4 54.19 23.23 42.54
C PRO A 4 52.94 22.43 42.97
N LEU A 5 51.77 22.99 42.66
CA LEU A 5 50.46 22.39 42.83
C LEU A 5 50.37 21.13 41.93
N GLU A 6 50.25 19.96 42.56
CA GLU A 6 49.83 18.73 41.89
C GLU A 6 48.43 18.94 41.30
N GLN A 7 48.35 18.98 39.97
CA GLN A 7 47.09 19.05 39.24
C GLN A 7 46.35 17.72 39.35
N GLU A 8 45.29 17.78 40.13
CA GLU A 8 44.20 16.83 40.24
C GLU A 8 43.56 16.54 38.86
N GLY A 9 43.54 15.26 38.50
CA GLY A 9 42.46 14.63 37.73
C GLY A 9 42.18 15.13 36.31
N ASN A 10 42.81 14.50 35.30
CA ASN A 10 42.14 14.34 34.01
C ASN A 10 41.68 12.87 33.89
N PRO A 11 40.38 12.56 33.80
CA PRO A 11 39.95 11.20 33.49
C PRO A 11 40.48 10.79 32.10
N PRO A 12 40.79 9.51 31.87
CA PRO A 12 41.25 9.05 30.56
C PRO A 12 40.20 9.40 29.52
N ALA A 13 40.66 10.01 28.42
CA ALA A 13 39.85 10.34 27.27
C ALA A 13 38.93 9.16 26.92
N VAL A 14 37.62 9.40 27.00
CA VAL A 14 36.59 8.45 26.58
C VAL A 14 36.91 8.12 25.12
N ALA A 15 37.45 6.93 24.91
CA ALA A 15 37.70 6.41 23.59
C ALA A 15 36.39 6.51 22.80
N ASP A 16 36.45 7.24 21.68
CA ASP A 16 35.38 7.32 20.69
C ASP A 16 34.99 5.90 20.28
N SER A 17 33.98 5.37 20.94
CA SER A 17 33.26 4.19 20.50
C SER A 17 32.35 4.64 19.37
N GLN A 18 32.94 4.79 18.19
CA GLN A 18 32.20 4.90 16.94
C GLN A 18 31.17 3.74 16.92
N PRO A 19 29.86 4.00 16.89
CA PRO A 19 28.90 2.93 16.77
C PRO A 19 29.16 2.25 15.43
N ALA A 20 29.57 0.99 15.49
CA ALA A 20 29.85 0.14 14.35
C ALA A 20 28.73 0.31 13.31
N ALA A 21 29.08 0.86 12.15
CA ALA A 21 28.15 1.06 11.04
C ALA A 21 27.45 -0.27 10.75
N SER A 22 26.19 -0.36 11.14
CA SER A 22 25.38 -1.56 10.91
C SER A 22 25.37 -1.80 9.41
N ARG A 23 26.01 -2.89 8.96
CA ARG A 23 25.95 -3.30 7.56
C ARG A 23 24.50 -3.62 7.24
N VAL A 24 23.83 -2.64 6.64
CA VAL A 24 22.48 -2.78 6.13
C VAL A 24 22.52 -3.89 5.08
N GLY A 25 21.94 -5.05 5.40
CA GLY A 25 21.86 -6.19 4.51
C GLY A 25 21.27 -5.77 3.17
N PHE A 26 22.14 -5.75 2.17
CA PHE A 26 21.82 -5.37 0.80
C PHE A 26 20.76 -6.34 0.27
N TRP A 27 19.70 -5.79 -0.33
CA TRP A 27 18.70 -6.59 -1.05
C TRP A 27 19.43 -7.45 -2.08
N SER A 28 19.30 -8.78 -1.96
CA SER A 28 19.77 -9.67 -3.02
C SER A 28 19.02 -9.32 -4.30
N THR A 29 19.75 -8.91 -5.35
CA THR A 29 19.23 -8.55 -6.69
C THR A 29 18.30 -9.63 -7.27
N LYS A 30 18.36 -10.85 -6.76
CA LYS A 30 17.44 -11.95 -7.09
C LYS A 30 15.98 -11.65 -6.70
N GLN A 31 15.73 -11.08 -5.52
CA GLN A 31 14.36 -10.78 -5.04
C GLN A 31 13.72 -9.64 -5.85
N LEU A 32 14.51 -8.63 -6.21
CA LEU A 32 14.08 -7.53 -7.08
C LEU A 32 13.70 -8.03 -8.47
N LYS A 33 14.46 -8.97 -9.03
CA LYS A 33 14.16 -9.60 -10.33
C LYS A 33 12.80 -10.30 -10.33
N TYR A 34 12.46 -11.06 -9.30
CA TYR A 34 11.16 -11.77 -9.25
C TYR A 34 9.97 -10.81 -9.11
N ILE A 35 10.13 -9.71 -8.36
CA ILE A 35 9.10 -8.67 -8.24
C ILE A 35 8.90 -7.95 -9.58
N VAL A 36 9.99 -7.60 -10.25
CA VAL A 36 9.93 -7.01 -11.60
C VAL A 36 9.30 -8.00 -12.58
N LEU A 37 9.63 -9.29 -12.51
CA LEU A 37 9.05 -10.32 -13.37
C LEU A 37 7.54 -10.47 -13.16
N LEU A 38 7.06 -10.42 -11.92
CA LEU A 38 5.63 -10.45 -11.58
C LEU A 38 4.91 -9.19 -12.06
N LEU A 39 5.51 -8.01 -11.88
CA LEU A 39 4.94 -6.75 -12.36
C LEU A 39 4.90 -6.69 -13.89
N VAL A 40 5.93 -7.21 -14.57
CA VAL A 40 5.98 -7.32 -16.03
C VAL A 40 4.98 -8.35 -16.53
N GLY A 41 4.79 -9.48 -15.84
CA GLY A 41 3.76 -10.46 -16.16
C GLY A 41 2.35 -9.89 -16.03
N ALA A 42 2.07 -9.18 -14.93
CA ALA A 42 0.81 -8.48 -14.75
C ALA A 42 0.59 -7.39 -15.82
N LEU A 43 1.62 -6.61 -16.13
CA LEU A 43 1.60 -5.59 -17.18
C LEU A 43 1.38 -6.19 -18.58
N ALA A 44 1.98 -7.34 -18.87
CA ALA A 44 1.81 -8.04 -20.15
C ALA A 44 0.38 -8.56 -20.32
N ILE A 45 -0.23 -9.09 -19.25
CA ILE A 45 -1.64 -9.51 -19.26
C ILE A 45 -2.57 -8.31 -19.51
N ILE A 46 -2.28 -7.17 -18.88
CA ILE A 46 -3.02 -5.91 -19.08
C ILE A 46 -2.84 -5.39 -20.52
N LEU A 47 -1.60 -5.38 -21.03
CA LEU A 47 -1.27 -4.88 -22.36
C LEU A 47 -1.91 -5.73 -23.47
N VAL A 48 -1.91 -7.06 -23.33
CA VAL A 48 -2.64 -7.97 -24.23
C VAL A 48 -4.14 -7.68 -24.18
N GLY A 49 -4.70 -7.42 -23.00
CA GLY A 49 -6.11 -7.04 -22.86
C GLY A 49 -6.47 -5.71 -23.55
N VAL A 50 -5.54 -4.74 -23.56
CA VAL A 50 -5.70 -3.42 -24.18
C VAL A 50 -5.52 -3.47 -25.69
N LEU A 51 -4.48 -4.17 -26.19
CA LEU A 51 -4.17 -4.23 -27.63
C LEU A 51 -5.21 -4.99 -28.46
N VAL A 52 -5.98 -5.86 -27.83
CA VAL A 52 -7.07 -6.61 -28.48
C VAL A 52 -8.33 -5.75 -28.69
N GLN A 53 -8.47 -4.59 -28.04
CA GLN A 53 -9.74 -3.84 -28.05
C GLN A 53 -9.59 -2.40 -28.58
N LYS A 54 -10.32 -2.08 -29.65
CA LYS A 54 -10.37 -0.76 -30.28
C LYS A 54 -11.82 -0.21 -30.18
N PRO A 55 -12.11 0.89 -29.45
CA PRO A 55 -13.50 1.21 -29.09
C PRO A 55 -14.09 2.42 -29.83
N SER A 56 -15.40 2.37 -30.05
CA SER A 56 -16.23 3.36 -30.76
C SER A 56 -17.29 4.07 -29.90
N ASN A 57 -17.54 3.67 -28.63
CA ASN A 57 -18.52 4.31 -27.75
C ASN A 57 -18.00 4.49 -26.30
N PRO A 58 -18.29 5.60 -25.58
CA PRO A 58 -17.79 5.86 -24.22
C PRO A 58 -18.43 4.99 -23.10
N LEU A 59 -19.67 4.52 -23.26
CA LEU A 59 -20.28 3.51 -22.35
C LEU A 59 -19.58 2.14 -22.50
N GLU A 60 -19.17 1.84 -23.72
CA GLU A 60 -18.35 0.70 -24.09
C GLU A 60 -16.89 0.93 -23.63
N TYR A 61 -16.45 2.18 -23.52
CA TYR A 61 -15.14 2.57 -22.98
C TYR A 61 -15.01 2.26 -21.48
N ALA A 62 -16.01 2.62 -20.67
CA ALA A 62 -16.05 2.23 -19.25
C ALA A 62 -16.05 0.70 -19.05
N ARG A 63 -16.70 -0.05 -19.95
CA ARG A 63 -16.61 -1.52 -20.01
C ARG A 63 -15.26 -2.04 -20.53
N THR A 64 -14.58 -1.32 -21.43
CA THR A 64 -13.32 -1.75 -22.07
C THR A 64 -12.06 -1.37 -21.30
N ILE A 65 -12.04 -0.30 -20.48
CA ILE A 65 -10.99 -0.17 -19.44
C ILE A 65 -11.18 -1.27 -18.38
N GLY A 66 -12.44 -1.56 -18.05
CA GLY A 66 -12.88 -2.75 -17.33
C GLY A 66 -12.11 -3.03 -16.04
N TYR A 67 -11.78 -4.32 -15.81
CA TYR A 67 -11.01 -4.78 -14.66
C TYR A 67 -9.58 -4.20 -14.62
N GLY A 68 -8.97 -3.96 -15.78
CA GLY A 68 -7.62 -3.39 -15.89
C GLY A 68 -7.58 -1.93 -15.40
N GLY A 69 -8.63 -1.16 -15.67
CA GLY A 69 -8.79 0.21 -15.17
C GLY A 69 -8.91 0.27 -13.67
N VAL A 70 -9.72 -0.62 -13.10
CA VAL A 70 -9.89 -0.74 -11.65
C VAL A 70 -8.56 -1.12 -10.98
N PHE A 71 -7.81 -2.04 -11.59
CA PHE A 71 -6.46 -2.38 -11.14
C PHE A 71 -5.52 -1.17 -11.20
N LEU A 72 -5.43 -0.46 -12.33
CA LEU A 72 -4.54 0.69 -12.51
C LEU A 72 -4.91 1.85 -11.57
N MET A 73 -6.20 2.10 -11.35
CA MET A 73 -6.68 3.05 -10.34
C MET A 73 -6.30 2.60 -8.93
N GLY A 74 -6.31 1.31 -8.65
CA GLY A 74 -5.77 0.73 -7.42
C GLY A 74 -4.29 1.05 -7.23
N VAL A 75 -3.47 0.82 -8.27
CA VAL A 75 -2.02 1.07 -8.26
C VAL A 75 -1.73 2.55 -8.11
N ILE A 76 -2.19 3.39 -9.05
CA ILE A 76 -1.89 4.82 -9.08
C ILE A 76 -2.49 5.51 -7.86
N GLY A 77 -3.73 5.16 -7.54
CA GLY A 77 -4.43 5.75 -6.41
C GLY A 77 -3.84 5.39 -5.06
N SER A 78 -3.24 4.21 -4.93
CA SER A 78 -2.51 3.84 -3.71
C SER A 78 -1.05 4.26 -3.74
N ALA A 79 -0.49 4.66 -4.88
CA ALA A 79 0.88 5.18 -4.94
C ALA A 79 0.99 6.60 -4.37
N ALA A 80 -0.10 7.37 -4.40
CA ALA A 80 -0.12 8.75 -3.94
C ALA A 80 0.09 8.88 -2.40
N PRO A 81 0.89 9.84 -1.91
CA PRO A 81 1.20 9.94 -0.48
C PRO A 81 0.08 10.51 0.41
N ILE A 82 -0.90 11.24 -0.16
CA ILE A 82 -1.83 12.07 0.64
C ILE A 82 -3.31 11.76 0.38
N TRP A 83 -3.69 11.19 -0.77
CA TRP A 83 -5.10 11.02 -1.12
C TRP A 83 -5.63 9.62 -0.79
N PRO A 84 -6.64 9.49 0.08
CA PRO A 84 -7.29 8.21 0.32
C PRO A 84 -8.18 7.84 -0.88
N LEU A 85 -7.92 6.64 -1.41
CA LEU A 85 -8.90 5.72 -2.00
C LEU A 85 -9.42 5.99 -3.44
N PRO A 86 -8.59 5.94 -4.49
CA PRO A 86 -9.14 5.74 -5.85
C PRO A 86 -9.49 4.27 -6.15
N GLY A 87 -8.71 3.31 -5.62
CA GLY A 87 -8.84 1.88 -5.94
C GLY A 87 -10.19 1.24 -5.59
N SER A 88 -10.52 1.16 -4.29
CA SER A 88 -11.79 0.56 -3.86
C SER A 88 -13.03 1.31 -4.33
N TRP A 89 -12.94 2.64 -4.52
CA TRP A 89 -14.06 3.42 -5.07
C TRP A 89 -14.27 3.10 -6.55
N ALA A 90 -13.18 2.95 -7.31
CA ALA A 90 -13.26 2.47 -8.68
C ALA A 90 -13.88 1.07 -8.75
N ALA A 91 -13.61 0.18 -7.78
CA ALA A 91 -14.26 -1.13 -7.70
C ALA A 91 -15.78 -1.02 -7.44
N GLY A 92 -16.20 -0.14 -6.53
CA GLY A 92 -17.62 0.13 -6.27
C GLY A 92 -18.36 0.71 -7.47
N LEU A 93 -17.79 1.74 -8.11
CA LEU A 93 -18.36 2.34 -9.32
C LEU A 93 -18.43 1.33 -10.46
N ALA A 94 -17.35 0.58 -10.71
CA ALA A 94 -17.33 -0.43 -11.77
C ALA A 94 -18.39 -1.52 -11.55
N ALA A 95 -18.59 -1.98 -10.31
CA ALA A 95 -19.66 -2.92 -9.97
C ALA A 95 -21.05 -2.31 -10.20
N ALA A 96 -21.26 -1.04 -9.84
CA ALA A 96 -22.51 -0.33 -10.10
C ALA A 96 -22.83 -0.17 -11.60
N PHE A 97 -21.80 -0.12 -12.46
CA PHE A 97 -21.95 -0.12 -13.92
C PHE A 97 -22.12 -1.53 -14.54
N GLY A 98 -22.31 -2.55 -13.69
CA GLY A 98 -22.62 -3.92 -14.12
C GLY A 98 -21.41 -4.82 -14.37
N LEU A 99 -20.21 -4.45 -13.90
CA LEU A 99 -19.08 -5.38 -13.90
C LEU A 99 -19.18 -6.38 -12.75
N ASN A 100 -18.68 -7.61 -12.96
CA ASN A 100 -18.69 -8.63 -11.91
C ASN A 100 -17.97 -8.11 -10.63
N PRO A 101 -18.68 -8.02 -9.48
CA PRO A 101 -18.16 -7.42 -8.25
C PRO A 101 -16.95 -8.16 -7.67
N PHE A 102 -16.89 -9.48 -7.84
CA PHE A 102 -15.76 -10.28 -7.37
C PHE A 102 -14.49 -9.95 -8.13
N LEU A 103 -14.59 -9.85 -9.46
CA LEU A 103 -13.43 -9.60 -10.33
C LEU A 103 -12.92 -8.16 -10.18
N VAL A 104 -13.80 -7.16 -10.07
CA VAL A 104 -13.36 -5.77 -9.81
C VAL A 104 -12.77 -5.61 -8.41
N GLY A 105 -13.33 -6.29 -7.40
CA GLY A 105 -12.80 -6.30 -6.04
C GLY A 105 -11.41 -6.94 -5.97
N LEU A 106 -11.18 -8.04 -6.70
CA LEU A 106 -9.87 -8.68 -6.80
C LEU A 106 -8.86 -7.81 -7.57
N ALA A 107 -9.28 -7.18 -8.66
CA ALA A 107 -8.44 -6.28 -9.45
C ALA A 107 -7.96 -5.07 -8.63
N ALA A 108 -8.87 -4.38 -7.93
CA ALA A 108 -8.49 -3.31 -6.99
C ALA A 108 -7.66 -3.86 -5.83
N GLY A 109 -8.06 -5.01 -5.28
CA GLY A 109 -7.37 -5.69 -4.18
C GLY A 109 -5.91 -5.98 -4.47
N LEU A 110 -5.57 -6.34 -5.71
CA LEU A 110 -4.19 -6.55 -6.20
C LEU A 110 -3.47 -5.25 -6.56
N GLY A 111 -4.17 -4.31 -7.19
CA GLY A 111 -3.58 -3.03 -7.60
C GLY A 111 -3.14 -2.17 -6.41
N GLU A 112 -3.96 -2.10 -5.37
CA GLU A 112 -3.69 -1.25 -4.21
C GLU A 112 -2.36 -1.59 -3.48
N PRO A 113 -2.07 -2.86 -3.09
CA PRO A 113 -0.80 -3.23 -2.47
C PRO A 113 0.42 -2.88 -3.31
N ILE A 114 0.33 -2.98 -4.64
CA ILE A 114 1.41 -2.58 -5.57
C ILE A 114 1.67 -1.08 -5.45
N GLY A 115 0.62 -0.27 -5.42
CA GLY A 115 0.73 1.17 -5.17
C GLY A 115 1.37 1.47 -3.80
N GLU A 116 0.96 0.75 -2.75
CA GLU A 116 1.49 0.93 -1.39
C GLU A 116 2.99 0.57 -1.27
N LEU A 117 3.57 -0.16 -2.22
CA LEU A 117 5.02 -0.38 -2.26
C LEU A 117 5.82 0.93 -2.32
N SER A 118 5.26 2.00 -2.87
CA SER A 118 5.89 3.33 -2.83
C SER A 118 6.08 3.82 -1.39
N GLY A 119 5.06 3.67 -0.55
CA GLY A 119 5.12 4.02 0.88
C GLY A 119 6.07 3.10 1.66
N TYR A 120 6.06 1.80 1.33
CA TYR A 120 6.95 0.83 1.97
C TYR A 120 8.42 1.17 1.67
N THR A 121 8.74 1.44 0.41
CA THR A 121 10.10 1.80 -0.01
C THR A 121 10.54 3.13 0.58
N ALA A 122 9.65 4.12 0.66
CA ALA A 122 9.95 5.40 1.30
C ALA A 122 10.26 5.25 2.80
N GLY A 123 9.51 4.38 3.51
CA GLY A 123 9.82 4.01 4.90
C GLY A 123 11.13 3.24 5.02
N TYR A 124 11.38 2.28 4.11
CA TYR A 124 12.59 1.47 4.09
C TYR A 124 13.86 2.31 3.88
N GLY A 125 13.78 3.33 3.02
CA GLY A 125 14.88 4.26 2.73
C GLY A 125 15.17 5.27 3.85
N GLY A 126 14.36 5.31 4.91
CA GLY A 126 14.55 6.24 6.03
C GLY A 126 14.30 7.72 5.67
N GLN A 127 13.75 7.99 4.47
CA GLN A 127 13.52 9.35 3.96
C GLN A 127 12.38 10.09 4.68
N ILE A 128 11.63 9.40 5.54
CA ILE A 128 10.41 9.93 6.15
C ILE A 128 10.58 10.00 7.68
N ALA A 129 10.94 11.18 8.18
CA ALA A 129 11.00 11.48 9.62
C ALA A 129 9.60 11.81 10.19
N ILE A 130 8.70 10.82 10.28
CA ILE A 130 7.33 11.00 10.85
C ILE A 130 7.28 10.76 12.38
N ASN A 131 8.41 10.53 13.05
CA ASN A 131 8.48 10.21 14.49
C ASN A 131 7.80 11.20 15.45
N ARG A 132 7.44 12.41 15.00
CA ARG A 132 6.75 13.42 15.85
C ARG A 132 5.24 13.17 16.01
N TRP A 133 4.63 12.25 15.26
CA TRP A 133 3.18 12.01 15.33
C TRP A 133 2.83 10.87 16.30
N LYS A 134 2.05 11.17 17.35
CA LYS A 134 1.58 10.18 18.34
C LYS A 134 0.93 8.94 17.70
N ARG A 135 0.14 9.14 16.63
CA ARG A 135 -0.54 8.06 15.89
C ARG A 135 0.44 7.18 15.12
N TYR A 136 1.52 7.74 14.57
CA TYR A 136 2.56 6.96 13.91
C TYR A 136 3.27 6.05 14.90
N ALA A 137 3.66 6.58 16.07
CA ALA A 137 4.29 5.78 17.14
C ALA A 137 3.40 4.60 17.61
N GLN A 138 2.09 4.82 17.71
CA GLN A 138 1.13 3.76 18.04
C GLN A 138 1.09 2.66 16.99
N ILE A 139 1.00 3.02 15.71
CA ILE A 139 0.97 2.08 14.59
C ILE A 139 2.31 1.34 14.46
N GLU A 140 3.43 2.04 14.65
CA GLU A 140 4.75 1.43 14.67
C GLU A 140 4.87 0.39 15.79
N ASN A 141 4.38 0.70 17.00
CA ASN A 141 4.37 -0.25 18.10
C ASN A 141 3.47 -1.47 17.81
N TRP A 142 2.32 -1.27 17.17
CA TRP A 142 1.47 -2.37 16.71
C TRP A 142 2.17 -3.24 15.66
N MET A 143 2.83 -2.61 14.70
CA MET A 143 3.64 -3.28 13.68
C MET A 143 4.78 -4.09 14.28
N ARG A 144 5.45 -3.57 15.32
CA ARG A 144 6.50 -4.30 16.05
C ARG A 144 5.97 -5.55 16.77
N ARG A 145 4.74 -5.49 17.31
CA ARG A 145 4.13 -6.58 18.07
C ARG A 145 3.45 -7.64 17.21
N HIS A 146 2.70 -7.22 16.19
CA HIS A 146 1.80 -8.10 15.43
C HIS A 146 2.13 -8.15 13.92
N GLY A 147 2.94 -7.21 13.41
CA GLY A 147 3.41 -7.18 12.03
C GLY A 147 2.30 -7.35 10.99
N GLY A 148 2.26 -8.53 10.37
CA GLY A 148 1.33 -8.89 9.30
C GLY A 148 -0.13 -8.73 9.68
N LEU A 149 -0.50 -9.03 10.94
CA LEU A 149 -1.88 -8.86 11.40
C LEU A 149 -2.29 -7.38 11.45
N THR A 150 -1.37 -6.49 11.86
CA THR A 150 -1.61 -5.04 11.81
C THR A 150 -1.83 -4.59 10.37
N ILE A 151 -1.01 -5.05 9.43
CA ILE A 151 -1.17 -4.72 8.01
C ILE A 151 -2.52 -5.21 7.50
N PHE A 152 -2.90 -6.45 7.80
CA PHE A 152 -4.17 -7.03 7.37
C PHE A 152 -5.38 -6.27 7.89
N ILE A 153 -5.46 -6.04 9.21
CA ILE A 153 -6.61 -5.35 9.82
C ILE A 153 -6.70 -3.91 9.33
N VAL A 154 -5.57 -3.19 9.30
CA VAL A 154 -5.53 -1.80 8.86
C VAL A 154 -5.75 -1.69 7.35
N SER A 155 -5.48 -2.71 6.54
CA SER A 155 -5.79 -2.67 5.09
C SER A 155 -7.22 -3.09 4.76
N ALA A 156 -7.83 -3.94 5.58
CA ALA A 156 -9.20 -4.42 5.40
C ALA A 156 -10.26 -3.36 5.71
N ILE A 157 -9.97 -2.46 6.64
CA ILE A 157 -10.91 -1.40 7.03
C ILE A 157 -10.62 -0.16 6.18
N PRO A 158 -11.64 0.53 5.61
CA PRO A 158 -11.43 1.83 4.98
C PRO A 158 -10.99 2.85 6.02
N ASN A 159 -9.67 3.09 6.11
CA ASN A 159 -9.09 4.06 7.05
C ASN A 159 -7.92 4.82 6.42
N PHE A 160 -7.61 5.97 7.00
CA PHE A 160 -6.51 6.84 6.58
C PHE A 160 -5.12 6.36 7.10
N PHE A 161 -5.10 5.45 8.07
CA PHE A 161 -3.89 5.06 8.80
C PHE A 161 -3.03 4.03 8.06
N ILE A 162 -3.55 3.38 7.02
CA ILE A 162 -2.81 2.39 6.23
C ILE A 162 -1.50 2.94 5.66
N LYS A 163 -1.44 4.23 5.32
CA LYS A 163 -0.22 4.91 4.88
C LYS A 163 0.87 4.88 5.96
N LEU A 164 0.50 5.18 7.20
CA LEU A 164 1.41 5.15 8.34
C LEU A 164 1.87 3.72 8.62
N ALA A 165 0.96 2.73 8.52
CA ALA A 165 1.30 1.32 8.72
C ALA A 165 2.26 0.80 7.64
N THR A 166 2.07 1.22 6.40
CA THR A 166 2.92 0.85 5.26
C THR A 166 4.31 1.46 5.37
N ILE A 167 4.42 2.75 5.71
CA ILE A 167 5.69 3.42 5.96
C ILE A 167 6.40 2.77 7.16
N ALA A 168 5.67 2.51 8.26
CA ALA A 168 6.22 1.83 9.43
C ALA A 168 6.71 0.41 9.08
N ALA A 169 5.98 -0.34 8.25
CA ALA A 169 6.41 -1.65 7.78
C ALA A 169 7.74 -1.58 7.00
N GLY A 170 7.90 -0.56 6.16
CA GLY A 170 9.14 -0.26 5.47
C GLY A 170 10.28 0.09 6.43
N ALA A 171 10.04 1.03 7.35
CA ALA A 171 11.03 1.49 8.34
C ALA A 171 11.52 0.37 9.26
N LEU A 172 10.63 -0.55 9.63
CA LEU A 172 10.93 -1.73 10.43
C LEU A 172 11.56 -2.88 9.61
N ARG A 173 11.77 -2.70 8.31
CA ARG A 173 12.26 -3.72 7.37
C ARG A 173 11.44 -5.01 7.42
N TYR A 174 10.12 -4.88 7.59
CA TYR A 174 9.22 -6.03 7.64
C TYR A 174 9.27 -6.79 6.29
N PRO A 175 9.35 -8.13 6.24
CA PRO A 175 9.54 -8.86 4.99
C PRO A 175 8.51 -8.49 3.91
N LEU A 176 8.99 -8.03 2.74
CA LEU A 176 8.13 -7.49 1.68
C LEU A 176 7.05 -8.48 1.21
N TRP A 177 7.39 -9.76 1.06
CA TRP A 177 6.43 -10.77 0.62
C TRP A 177 5.29 -10.96 1.62
N LYS A 178 5.60 -10.90 2.93
CA LYS A 178 4.58 -10.97 3.99
C LYS A 178 3.74 -9.71 3.95
N PHE A 179 4.36 -8.53 3.84
CA PHE A 179 3.64 -7.27 3.69
C PHE A 179 2.64 -7.36 2.54
N PHE A 180 3.10 -7.80 1.37
CA PHE A 180 2.28 -7.89 0.18
C PHE A 180 1.09 -8.83 0.37
N ILE A 181 1.29 -10.04 0.91
CA ILE A 181 0.19 -11.00 1.13
C ILE A 181 -0.84 -10.48 2.13
N PHE A 182 -0.40 -9.96 3.28
CA PHE A 182 -1.32 -9.46 4.29
C PHE A 182 -2.05 -8.19 3.83
N CYS A 183 -1.36 -7.29 3.14
CA CYS A 183 -1.95 -6.09 2.55
C CYS A 183 -2.95 -6.48 1.46
N TRP A 184 -2.58 -7.37 0.55
CA TRP A 184 -3.45 -7.87 -0.51
C TRP A 184 -4.73 -8.52 0.04
N ALA A 185 -4.61 -9.39 1.04
CA ALA A 185 -5.76 -10.04 1.65
C ALA A 185 -6.74 -9.00 2.24
N GLY A 186 -6.23 -8.03 3.01
CA GLY A 186 -7.09 -6.98 3.58
C GLY A 186 -7.67 -6.06 2.51
N LYS A 187 -6.86 -5.55 1.58
CA LYS A 187 -7.32 -4.68 0.48
C LYS A 187 -8.36 -5.38 -0.41
N THR A 188 -8.25 -6.69 -0.62
CA THR A 188 -9.24 -7.47 -1.37
C THR A 188 -10.57 -7.53 -0.63
N ILE A 189 -10.58 -7.82 0.67
CA ILE A 189 -11.81 -7.81 1.50
C ILE A 189 -12.46 -6.42 1.43
N LYS A 190 -11.68 -5.36 1.62
CA LYS A 190 -12.14 -3.97 1.52
C LYS A 190 -12.76 -3.68 0.15
N SER A 191 -12.05 -4.03 -0.92
CA SER A 191 -12.47 -3.72 -2.29
C SER A 191 -13.68 -4.54 -2.73
N LEU A 192 -13.81 -5.78 -2.27
CA LEU A 192 -15.03 -6.57 -2.43
C LEU A 192 -16.21 -5.90 -1.72
N GLY A 193 -16.02 -5.46 -0.47
CA GLY A 193 -17.06 -4.73 0.26
C GLY A 193 -17.57 -3.51 -0.52
N PHE A 194 -16.65 -2.70 -1.06
CA PHE A 194 -17.04 -1.58 -1.93
C PHE A 194 -17.73 -2.02 -3.22
N ALA A 195 -17.28 -3.09 -3.86
CA ALA A 195 -17.92 -3.63 -5.06
C ALA A 195 -19.36 -4.10 -4.80
N PHE A 196 -19.61 -4.82 -3.71
CA PHE A 196 -20.96 -5.24 -3.34
C PHE A 196 -21.86 -4.07 -2.96
N VAL A 197 -21.33 -3.08 -2.24
CA VAL A 197 -22.08 -1.83 -1.96
C VAL A 197 -22.46 -1.13 -3.25
N GLY A 198 -21.55 -1.06 -4.22
CA GLY A 198 -21.83 -0.49 -5.55
C GLY A 198 -22.93 -1.24 -6.30
N LEU A 199 -22.89 -2.58 -6.29
CA LEU A 199 -23.93 -3.41 -6.90
C LEU A 199 -25.29 -3.17 -6.24
N LEU A 200 -25.38 -3.28 -4.92
CA LEU A 200 -26.63 -3.10 -4.18
C LEU A 200 -27.20 -1.68 -4.35
N ALA A 201 -26.33 -0.67 -4.35
CA ALA A 201 -26.74 0.71 -4.60
C ALA A 201 -27.34 0.88 -6.00
N SER A 202 -26.77 0.22 -7.01
CA SER A 202 -27.30 0.29 -8.38
C SER A 202 -28.68 -0.37 -8.51
N GLU A 203 -28.87 -1.54 -7.90
CA GLU A 203 -30.17 -2.24 -7.90
C GLU A 203 -31.24 -1.42 -7.16
N TRP A 204 -30.89 -0.85 -6.00
CA TRP A 204 -31.80 0.00 -5.23
C TRP A 204 -32.20 1.26 -6.00
N LEU A 205 -31.25 1.89 -6.69
CA LEU A 205 -31.49 3.08 -7.50
C LEU A 205 -32.46 2.77 -8.65
N ILE A 206 -32.24 1.67 -9.38
CA ILE A 206 -33.10 1.24 -10.49
C ILE A 206 -34.51 0.94 -9.98
N GLY A 207 -34.65 0.23 -8.86
CA GLY A 207 -35.94 -0.07 -8.26
C GLY A 207 -36.73 1.18 -7.83
N MET A 208 -36.07 2.25 -7.41
CA MET A 208 -36.75 3.53 -7.13
C MET A 208 -37.35 4.17 -8.39
N PHE A 209 -36.64 4.10 -9.51
CA PHE A 209 -37.10 4.66 -10.79
C PHE A 209 -38.22 3.83 -11.42
N GLU A 210 -38.18 2.51 -11.27
CA GLU A 210 -39.26 1.64 -11.76
C GLU A 210 -40.53 1.73 -10.92
N GLY A 211 -40.42 1.97 -9.61
CA GLY A 211 -41.58 2.15 -8.72
C GLY A 211 -42.29 3.51 -8.81
N THR A 212 -41.80 4.43 -9.64
CA THR A 212 -42.38 5.77 -9.86
C THR A 212 -43.10 5.95 -11.20
N LEU A 213 -43.14 4.92 -12.05
CA LEU A 213 -43.89 4.86 -13.32
C LEU A 213 -45.09 3.93 -13.19
#